data_AF-A0A6B3EZZ9-F1
#
_entry.id   AF-A0A6B3EZZ9-F1
#
_cell.length_a   1.000
_cell.length_b   1.000
_cell.length_c   1.000
_cell.angle_alpha   90.00
_cell.angle_beta   90.00
_cell.angle_gamma   90.00
#
_symmetry.space_group_name_H-M   'P 1'
#
loop_
_entity.id
_entity.type
_entity.pdbx_description
1 polymer ?
#
loop_
_entity_poly.entity_id
_entity_poly.type
_entity_poly.pdbx_seq_one_letter_code
_entity_poly.pdbx_strand_id
1 'polypeptide(L)' 'VHEDVPRGKKVDLGTVGTTEEILLGPSHTPDGSMNIFGALRRAMATTGYSELKEFQRVEVTVAPSRHDQR' A
#
# COMPACT_ATOMS: atom_id res chain seq x y z
N VAL A 1 15.20 26.29 11.79
CA VAL A 1 14.43 25.60 10.72
C VAL A 1 15.22 25.82 9.44
N HIS A 2 15.60 24.76 8.71
CA HIS A 2 16.41 24.90 7.48
C HIS A 2 15.47 25.35 6.36
N GLU A 3 15.75 26.51 5.75
CA GLU A 3 14.79 27.14 4.82
C GLU A 3 14.71 26.43 3.46
N ASP A 4 15.82 25.84 2.99
CA ASP A 4 15.89 25.27 1.63
C ASP A 4 15.37 23.82 1.49
N VAL A 5 15.19 23.09 2.60
CA VAL A 5 14.69 21.70 2.58
C VAL A 5 13.65 21.51 3.67
N PRO A 6 12.40 21.98 3.44
CA PRO A 6 11.30 21.62 4.33
C PRO A 6 11.21 20.09 4.37
N ARG A 7 11.21 19.52 5.57
CA ARG A 7 11.24 18.05 5.85
C ARG A 7 9.95 17.32 5.44
N GLY A 8 9.24 17.83 4.45
CA GLY A 8 7.97 17.33 3.96
C GLY A 8 6.96 18.43 3.72
N LYS A 9 5.98 18.10 2.87
CA LYS A 9 4.77 18.87 2.65
C LYS A 9 3.69 18.33 3.59
N LYS A 10 3.03 19.21 4.36
CA LYS A 10 1.80 18.83 5.06
C LYS A 10 0.68 18.70 4.03
N VAL A 11 0.00 17.56 4.04
CA VAL A 11 -1.11 17.25 3.14
C VAL A 11 -2.25 16.74 4.00
N ASP A 12 -3.46 17.25 3.76
CA ASP A 12 -4.67 16.69 4.35
C ASP A 12 -5.13 15.50 3.50
N LEU A 13 -5.31 14.36 4.14
CA LEU A 13 -5.67 13.09 3.50
C LEU A 13 -7.14 12.70 3.75
N GLY A 14 -7.85 13.41 4.64
CA GLY A 14 -9.18 13.03 5.11
C GLY A 14 -9.22 11.69 5.87
N THR A 15 -10.42 11.17 6.07
CA THR A 15 -10.68 9.89 6.74
C THR A 15 -11.46 8.97 5.80
N VAL A 16 -10.91 7.80 5.51
CA VAL A 16 -11.55 6.82 4.62
C VAL A 16 -12.44 5.83 5.37
N GLY A 17 -12.15 5.53 6.65
CA GLY A 17 -12.94 4.63 7.48
C GLY A 17 -12.35 4.50 8.89
N THR A 18 -12.91 3.59 9.69
CA THR A 18 -12.34 3.24 11.00
C THR A 18 -11.03 2.47 10.84
N THR A 19 -10.17 2.49 11.86
CA THR A 19 -8.93 1.69 11.85
C THR A 19 -9.20 0.20 11.64
N GLU A 20 -10.31 -0.31 12.20
CA GLU A 20 -10.72 -1.70 12.02
C GLU A 20 -11.06 -2.01 10.56
N GLU A 21 -11.86 -1.18 9.90
CA GLU A 21 -12.19 -1.35 8.47
C GLU A 21 -10.93 -1.21 7.59
N ILE A 22 -10.05 -0.27 7.91
CA ILE A 22 -8.80 -0.06 7.18
C ILE A 22 -7.90 -1.30 7.25
N LEU A 23 -7.72 -1.88 8.43
CA LEU A 23 -6.83 -3.02 8.62
C LEU A 23 -7.47 -4.37 8.25
N LEU A 24 -8.72 -4.58 8.65
CA LEU A 24 -9.40 -5.88 8.65
C LEU A 24 -10.58 -5.97 7.67
N GLY A 25 -11.14 -4.83 7.25
CA GLY A 25 -12.33 -4.75 6.41
C GLY A 25 -13.65 -4.71 7.18
N PRO A 26 -14.81 -4.73 6.47
CA PRO A 26 -14.96 -4.85 5.03
C PRO A 26 -14.43 -3.61 4.28
N SER A 27 -14.11 -3.78 2.99
CA SER A 27 -13.74 -2.66 2.11
C SER A 27 -14.99 -2.15 1.42
N HIS A 28 -15.27 -0.85 1.53
CA HIS A 28 -16.40 -0.22 0.84
C HIS A 28 -16.07 0.23 -0.58
N THR A 29 -14.77 0.32 -0.90
CA THR A 29 -14.23 0.72 -2.21
C THR A 29 -13.18 -0.29 -2.70
N PRO A 30 -12.96 -0.42 -4.02
CA PRO A 30 -11.94 -1.32 -4.59
C PRO A 30 -10.56 -0.64 -4.80
N ASP A 31 -10.32 0.54 -4.21
CA ASP A 31 -9.12 1.36 -4.43
C ASP A 31 -7.92 0.96 -3.55
N GLY A 32 -8.08 -0.05 -2.70
CA GLY A 32 -7.03 -0.54 -1.80
C GLY A 32 -6.82 0.33 -0.55
N SER A 33 -7.73 1.27 -0.26
CA SER A 33 -7.68 2.11 0.94
C SER A 33 -8.09 1.37 2.24
N MET A 34 -8.72 0.20 2.12
CA MET A 34 -9.24 -0.59 3.24
C MET A 34 -8.93 -2.08 3.10
N ASN A 35 -9.15 -2.83 4.18
CA ASN A 35 -8.91 -4.27 4.29
C ASN A 35 -7.48 -4.66 3.87
N ILE A 36 -6.48 -3.99 4.44
CA ILE A 36 -5.06 -4.19 4.13
C ILE A 36 -4.65 -5.66 4.36
N PHE A 37 -5.13 -6.31 5.42
CA PHE A 37 -4.76 -7.71 5.69
C PHE A 37 -5.46 -8.69 4.74
N GLY A 38 -6.69 -8.42 4.31
CA GLY A 38 -7.34 -9.19 3.25
C GLY A 38 -6.66 -9.00 1.90
N ALA A 39 -6.21 -7.78 1.58
CA ALA A 39 -5.43 -7.51 0.39
C ALA A 39 -4.10 -8.26 0.39
N LEU A 40 -3.35 -8.23 1.51
CA LEU A 40 -2.11 -8.99 1.66
C LEU A 40 -2.34 -10.50 1.51
N ARG A 41 -3.36 -11.06 2.17
CA ARG A 41 -3.72 -12.49 2.03
C ARG A 41 -4.03 -12.86 0.58
N ARG A 42 -4.78 -12.02 -0.13
CA ARG A 42 -5.05 -12.24 -1.56
C ARG A 42 -3.78 -12.18 -2.40
N ALA A 43 -2.91 -11.21 -2.18
CA ALA A 43 -1.64 -11.09 -2.89
C ALA A 43 -0.75 -12.33 -2.67
N MET A 44 -0.61 -12.79 -1.42
CA MET A 44 0.12 -14.03 -1.09
C MET A 44 -0.51 -15.24 -1.78
N ALA A 45 -1.83 -15.39 -1.73
CA ALA A 45 -2.54 -16.49 -2.39
C ALA A 45 -2.36 -16.49 -3.92
N THR A 46 -2.45 -15.32 -4.56
CA THR A 46 -2.27 -15.17 -6.01
C THR A 46 -0.85 -15.52 -6.45
N THR A 47 0.14 -15.28 -5.59
CA THR A 47 1.57 -15.53 -5.87
C THR A 47 2.05 -16.89 -5.32
N GLY A 48 1.15 -17.67 -4.70
CA GLY A 48 1.44 -19.03 -4.25
C GLY A 48 2.10 -19.15 -2.88
N TYR A 49 2.05 -18.11 -2.04
CA TYR A 49 2.64 -18.10 -0.70
C TYR A 49 1.58 -18.17 0.40
N SER A 50 1.91 -18.84 1.50
CA SER A 50 1.06 -18.94 2.70
C SER A 50 1.70 -18.31 3.95
N GLU A 51 3.00 -17.99 3.89
CA GLU A 51 3.76 -17.40 4.99
C GLU A 51 4.50 -16.13 4.54
N LEU A 52 4.58 -15.14 5.42
CA LEU A 52 5.11 -13.81 5.11
C LEU A 52 6.60 -13.82 4.77
N LYS A 53 7.38 -14.67 5.44
CA LYS A 53 8.83 -14.80 5.19
C LYS A 53 9.12 -15.42 3.84
N GLU A 54 8.27 -16.34 3.40
CA GLU A 54 8.39 -16.93 2.06
C GLU A 54 7.97 -15.91 0.99
N PHE A 55 6.89 -15.16 1.24
CA PHE A 55 6.40 -14.11 0.34
C PHE A 55 7.45 -13.02 0.04
N GLN A 56 8.41 -12.77 0.93
CA GLN A 56 9.54 -11.87 0.66
C GLN A 56 10.41 -12.28 -0.54
N ARG A 57 10.27 -13.51 -1.06
CA ARG A 57 10.98 -14.03 -2.24
C ARG A 57 10.16 -13.98 -3.52
N VAL A 58 8.96 -13.39 -3.50
CA VAL A 58 8.11 -13.25 -4.69
C VAL A 58 8.85 -12.57 -5.83
N GLU A 59 8.58 -13.00 -7.07
CA GLU A 59 9.10 -12.34 -8.26
C GLU A 59 8.59 -10.89 -8.35
N VAL A 60 9.48 -9.94 -8.63
CA VAL A 60 9.17 -8.51 -8.77
C VAL A 60 9.58 -8.03 -10.14
N THR A 61 8.70 -7.30 -10.81
CA THR A 61 9.01 -6.60 -12.07
C THR A 61 9.08 -5.10 -11.82
N VAL A 62 10.06 -4.42 -12.41
CA VAL A 62 10.17 -2.97 -12.37
C VAL A 62 9.36 -2.38 -13.52
N ALA A 63 8.27 -1.68 -13.19
CA ALA A 63 7.59 -0.83 -14.16
C ALA A 63 8.41 0.45 -14.38
N PRO A 64 8.49 0.98 -15.61
CA PRO A 64 9.15 2.26 -15.85
C PRO A 64 8.52 3.34 -14.97
N SER A 65 9.37 4.09 -14.26
CA SER A 65 8.89 5.12 -13.35
C SER A 65 8.28 6.28 -14.14
N ARG A 66 7.14 6.81 -13.69
CA ARG A 66 6.45 7.95 -14.33
C ARG A 66 7.31 9.24 -14.38
N HIS A 67 8.44 9.26 -13.68
CA HIS A 67 9.39 10.36 -13.64
C HIS A 67 10.35 10.39 -14.84
N ASP A 68 10.47 9.30 -15.60
CA ASP A 68 11.40 9.15 -16.73
C ASP A 68 10.76 9.50 -18.10
N GLN A 69 9.57 10.09 -18.10
CA GLN A 69 8.82 10.51 -19.30
C GLN A 69 8.87 12.03 -19.54
N ARG A 70 9.92 12.72 -19.07
CA ARG A 70 10.12 14.16 -19.31
C ARG A 70 11.48 14.44 -19.93
#